data_AF-A0A960M9N4-F1
#
_entry.id   AF-A0A960M9N4-F1
#
_cell.length_a   1.000
_cell.length_b   1.000
_cell.length_c   1.000
_cell.angle_alpha   90.00
_cell.angle_beta   90.00
_cell.angle_gamma   90.00
#
_symmetry.space_group_name_H-M   'P 1'
#
loop_
_entity.id
_entity.type
_entity.pdbx_description
1 polymer ?
#
loop_
_entity_poly.entity_id
_entity_poly.type
_entity_poly.pdbx_seq_one_letter_code
_entity_poly.pdbx_strand_id
1 'polypeptide(L)'
;YKGLPVQPQIGPPDKPPGPWQFEPPGDCSSWRHRQLQDTVDDKCKKDTACRGDMCCSELDRRRALNLECAMAREKINFECFRGGDGVHRNEASKAYHAVANCDKWRSKKGC
;
A
#
# COMPACT_ATOMS: atom_id res chain seq x y z
N TYR A 1 5.17 -17.62 9.28
CA TYR A 1 3.99 -17.01 8.62
C TYR A 1 3.29 -18.09 7.82
N LYS A 2 2.30 -18.77 8.42
CA LYS A 2 1.50 -19.78 7.74
C LYS A 2 0.53 -19.06 6.80
N GLY A 3 0.52 -19.45 5.53
CA GLY A 3 -0.28 -18.83 4.48
C GLY A 3 -1.76 -18.79 4.86
N LEU A 4 -2.34 -17.60 4.81
CA LEU A 4 -3.78 -17.42 4.89
C LEU A 4 -4.41 -17.97 3.60
N PRO A 5 -5.58 -18.61 3.68
CA PRO A 5 -6.26 -19.14 2.50
C PRO A 5 -6.69 -17.99 1.60
N VAL A 6 -6.28 -18.05 0.32
CA VAL A 6 -6.79 -17.17 -0.73
C VAL A 6 -8.28 -17.48 -0.89
N GLN A 7 -9.13 -16.52 -0.53
CA GLN A 7 -10.57 -16.64 -0.76
C GLN A 7 -10.84 -16.70 -2.27
N PRO A 8 -11.80 -17.52 -2.76
CA PRO A 8 -12.13 -17.58 -4.17
C PRO A 8 -12.70 -16.23 -4.63
N GLN A 9 -12.05 -15.67 -5.66
CA GLN A 9 -12.22 -14.31 -6.15
C GLN A 9 -13.49 -14.20 -7.00
N ILE A 10 -14.62 -13.78 -6.43
CA ILE A 10 -15.81 -13.42 -7.21
C ILE A 10 -15.67 -11.96 -7.65
N GLY A 11 -15.01 -11.75 -8.78
CA GLY A 11 -15.08 -10.47 -9.50
C GLY A 11 -16.46 -10.27 -10.14
N PRO A 12 -16.78 -9.06 -10.66
CA PRO A 12 -18.00 -8.83 -11.41
C PRO A 12 -18.13 -9.85 -12.55
N PRO A 13 -19.28 -10.54 -12.71
CA PRO A 13 -19.44 -11.69 -13.61
C PRO A 13 -19.30 -11.39 -15.12
N ASP A 14 -19.13 -10.13 -15.52
CA ASP A 14 -19.48 -9.70 -16.88
C ASP A 14 -18.30 -9.20 -17.75
N LYS A 15 -17.06 -9.15 -17.23
CA LYS A 15 -15.92 -8.61 -18.00
C LYS A 15 -14.81 -9.63 -18.19
N PRO A 16 -14.54 -10.08 -19.44
CA PRO A 16 -13.43 -10.98 -19.72
C PRO A 16 -12.09 -10.31 -19.39
N PRO A 17 -11.04 -11.09 -19.06
CA PRO A 17 -9.72 -10.53 -18.81
C PRO A 17 -9.17 -9.77 -20.01
N GLY A 18 -8.71 -8.56 -19.77
CA GLY A 18 -8.21 -7.63 -20.78
C GLY A 18 -7.28 -6.58 -20.16
N PRO A 19 -6.61 -5.75 -20.97
CA PRO A 19 -5.60 -4.80 -20.52
C PRO A 19 -6.13 -3.78 -19.49
N TRP A 20 -7.44 -3.52 -19.50
CA TRP A 20 -8.16 -2.62 -18.60
C TRP A 20 -8.23 -3.09 -17.13
N GLN A 21 -7.76 -4.30 -16.80
CA GLN A 21 -7.76 -4.81 -15.43
C GLN A 21 -6.79 -4.07 -14.50
N PHE A 22 -5.78 -3.42 -15.06
CA PHE A 22 -4.75 -2.68 -14.32
C PHE A 22 -4.77 -1.18 -14.64
N GLU A 23 -5.69 -0.74 -15.50
CA GLU A 23 -5.96 0.67 -15.70
C GLU A 23 -7.11 1.11 -14.78
N PRO A 24 -7.05 2.30 -14.19
CA PRO A 24 -8.17 2.82 -13.40
C PRO A 24 -9.50 2.80 -14.19
N PRO A 25 -10.62 2.39 -13.57
CA PRO A 25 -10.78 2.00 -12.18
C PRO A 25 -10.53 0.51 -11.89
N GLY A 26 -10.08 -0.27 -12.88
CA GLY A 26 -9.95 -1.72 -12.78
C GLY A 26 -11.31 -2.42 -12.69
N ASP A 27 -11.44 -3.37 -11.76
CA ASP A 27 -12.70 -4.04 -11.43
C ASP A 27 -13.63 -3.19 -10.54
N CYS A 28 -13.16 -2.05 -10.03
CA CYS A 28 -13.99 -1.15 -9.22
C CYS A 28 -14.88 -0.25 -10.08
N SER A 29 -15.96 0.27 -9.49
CA SER A 29 -16.63 1.45 -10.05
C SER A 29 -15.73 2.68 -9.96
N SER A 30 -15.92 3.68 -10.85
CA SER A 30 -15.13 4.92 -10.82
C SER A 30 -15.20 5.63 -9.46
N TRP A 31 -16.37 5.64 -8.82
CA TRP A 31 -16.55 6.21 -7.49
C TRP A 31 -15.75 5.45 -6.43
N ARG A 32 -15.81 4.12 -6.44
CA ARG A 32 -15.12 3.31 -5.42
C ARG A 32 -13.61 3.39 -5.57
N HIS A 33 -13.12 3.30 -6.81
CA HIS A 33 -11.71 3.54 -7.12
C HIS A 33 -11.28 4.92 -6.64
N ARG A 34 -12.09 5.96 -6.89
CA ARG A 34 -11.77 7.33 -6.45
C ARG A 34 -11.63 7.42 -4.94
N GLN A 35 -12.53 6.84 -4.15
CA GLN A 35 -12.41 6.84 -2.69
C GLN A 35 -11.12 6.18 -2.18
N LEU A 36 -10.77 5.03 -2.76
CA LEU A 36 -9.55 4.32 -2.41
C LEU A 36 -8.31 5.10 -2.84
N GLN A 37 -8.34 5.74 -4.01
CA GLN A 37 -7.26 6.61 -4.47
C GLN A 37 -7.11 7.86 -3.60
N ASP A 38 -8.21 8.48 -3.15
CA ASP A 38 -8.18 9.60 -2.20
C ASP A 38 -7.56 9.18 -0.86
N THR A 39 -7.78 7.93 -0.44
CA THR A 39 -7.13 7.35 0.74
C THR A 39 -5.63 7.16 0.51
N VAL A 40 -5.22 6.63 -0.64
CA VAL A 40 -3.80 6.52 -1.01
C VAL A 40 -3.15 7.89 -1.01
N ASP A 41 -3.79 8.89 -1.61
CA ASP A 41 -3.30 10.26 -1.67
C ASP A 41 -3.15 10.87 -0.27
N ASP A 42 -4.15 10.75 0.60
CA ASP A 42 -4.10 11.23 1.98
C ASP A 42 -2.96 10.57 2.76
N LYS A 43 -2.80 9.25 2.68
CA LYS A 43 -1.81 8.52 3.48
C LYS A 43 -0.38 8.64 2.94
N CYS A 44 -0.21 8.69 1.62
CA CYS A 44 1.11 8.62 0.99
C CYS A 44 1.75 9.97 0.69
N LYS A 45 1.00 11.08 0.61
CA LYS A 45 1.54 12.42 0.32
C LYS A 45 2.01 13.14 1.59
N LYS A 46 2.80 12.44 2.42
CA LYS A 46 3.36 12.95 3.70
C LYS A 46 4.88 12.83 3.68
N ASP A 47 5.57 13.61 4.51
CA ASP A 47 7.00 13.38 4.75
C ASP A 47 7.18 12.15 5.65
N THR A 48 7.61 11.05 5.03
CA THR A 48 7.75 9.74 5.69
C THR A 48 9.18 9.21 5.70
N ALA A 49 10.16 9.98 5.22
CA ALA A 49 11.54 9.52 5.16
C ALA A 49 12.16 9.40 6.57
N CYS A 50 12.69 8.24 6.95
CA CYS A 50 13.38 8.06 8.23
C CYS A 50 14.89 8.29 8.10
N ARG A 51 15.44 9.13 9.00
CA ARG A 51 16.85 9.54 9.05
C ARG A 51 17.43 9.26 10.44
N GLY A 52 18.76 9.12 10.53
CA GLY A 52 19.44 8.72 11.77
C GLY A 52 19.48 9.77 12.87
N ASP A 53 19.28 11.04 12.53
CA ASP A 53 19.23 12.17 13.46
C ASP A 53 17.88 12.32 14.18
N MET A 54 16.82 11.66 13.69
CA MET A 54 15.47 11.71 14.27
C MET A 54 15.41 11.07 15.66
N CYS A 55 14.60 11.63 16.57
CA CYS A 55 14.28 11.00 17.86
C CYS A 55 13.36 9.79 17.69
N CYS A 56 13.28 8.95 18.72
CA CYS A 56 12.52 7.70 18.69
C CYS A 56 11.04 7.90 18.34
N SER A 57 10.39 8.89 18.98
CA SER A 57 8.98 9.22 18.72
C SER A 57 8.72 9.67 17.29
N GLU A 58 9.67 10.38 16.66
CA GLU A 58 9.55 10.79 15.26
C GLU A 58 9.75 9.60 14.31
N LEU A 59 10.68 8.69 14.61
CA LEU A 59 10.85 7.44 13.87
C LEU A 59 9.59 6.58 13.95
N ASP A 60 8.97 6.46 15.12
CA ASP A 60 7.70 5.74 15.32
C ASP A 60 6.56 6.37 14.52
N ARG A 61 6.43 7.69 14.59
CA ARG A 61 5.41 8.43 13.82
C ARG A 61 5.57 8.19 12.33
N ARG A 62 6.77 8.35 11.78
CA ARG A 62 7.03 8.15 10.34
C ARG A 62 6.88 6.69 9.91
N ARG A 63 7.27 5.74 10.77
CA ARG A 63 7.01 4.32 10.55
C ARG A 63 5.51 4.05 10.39
N ALA A 64 4.68 4.60 11.28
CA ALA A 64 3.23 4.46 11.20
C ALA A 64 2.67 5.05 9.89
N LEU A 65 3.14 6.23 9.50
CA LEU A 65 2.72 6.85 8.22
C LEU A 65 3.09 5.99 7.00
N ASN A 66 4.30 5.43 6.96
CA ASN A 66 4.69 4.52 5.87
C ASN A 66 3.83 3.25 5.84
N LEU A 67 3.48 2.72 7.00
CA LEU A 67 2.62 1.53 7.10
C LEU A 67 1.21 1.83 6.61
N GLU A 68 0.62 2.96 7.02
CA GLU A 68 -0.68 3.42 6.52
C GLU A 68 -0.68 3.58 4.99
N CYS A 69 0.37 4.17 4.42
CA CYS A 69 0.52 4.29 2.97
C CYS A 69 0.61 2.92 2.28
N ALA A 70 1.41 2.00 2.81
CA ALA A 70 1.57 0.66 2.26
C ALA A 70 0.23 -0.11 2.26
N MET A 71 -0.50 -0.06 3.37
CA MET A 71 -1.81 -0.70 3.52
C MET A 71 -2.86 -0.09 2.58
N ALA A 72 -2.86 1.24 2.40
CA ALA A 72 -3.78 1.90 1.45
C ALA A 72 -3.52 1.44 0.01
N ARG A 73 -2.24 1.32 -0.38
CA ARG A 73 -1.84 0.80 -1.71
C ARG A 73 -2.23 -0.66 -1.90
N GLU A 74 -2.00 -1.51 -0.91
CA GLU A 74 -2.47 -2.90 -0.97
C GLU A 74 -3.99 -2.98 -1.10
N LYS A 75 -4.72 -2.15 -0.34
CA LYS A 75 -6.19 -2.15 -0.37
C LYS A 75 -6.73 -1.84 -1.77
N ILE A 76 -6.26 -0.78 -2.43
CA ILE A 76 -6.69 -0.46 -3.79
C ILE A 76 -6.24 -1.53 -4.80
N ASN A 77 -5.02 -2.06 -4.64
CA ASN A 77 -4.50 -3.12 -5.51
C ASN A 77 -5.34 -4.40 -5.44
N PHE A 78 -5.69 -4.85 -4.24
CA PHE A 78 -6.50 -6.05 -4.05
C PHE A 78 -7.94 -5.85 -4.50
N GLU A 79 -8.53 -4.70 -4.17
CA GLU A 79 -9.95 -4.46 -4.40
C GLU A 79 -10.27 -4.10 -5.86
N CYS A 80 -9.42 -3.28 -6.49
CA CYS A 80 -9.68 -2.78 -7.83
C CYS A 80 -8.84 -3.46 -8.92
N PHE A 81 -7.70 -4.08 -8.57
CA PHE A 81 -6.71 -4.53 -9.56
C PHE A 81 -6.30 -6.00 -9.38
N ARG A 82 -7.10 -6.83 -8.69
CA ARG A 82 -6.84 -8.26 -8.42
C ARG A 82 -5.47 -8.55 -7.79
N GLY A 83 -5.01 -7.66 -6.93
CA GLY A 83 -3.67 -7.69 -6.31
C GLY A 83 -2.61 -6.89 -7.06
N GLY A 84 -2.97 -6.26 -8.17
CA GLY A 84 -2.10 -5.39 -8.97
C GLY A 84 -1.09 -6.14 -9.84
N ASP A 85 -0.58 -5.47 -10.87
CA ASP A 85 0.54 -5.95 -11.68
C ASP A 85 1.90 -5.66 -11.00
N GLY A 86 3.00 -5.84 -11.74
CA GLY A 86 4.34 -5.55 -11.22
C GLY A 86 4.52 -4.10 -10.75
N VAL A 87 3.91 -3.13 -11.44
CA VAL A 87 3.99 -1.70 -11.10
C VAL A 87 3.21 -1.43 -9.81
N HIS A 88 1.97 -1.91 -9.74
CA HIS A 88 1.11 -1.75 -8.56
C HIS A 88 1.74 -2.34 -7.30
N ARG A 89 2.28 -3.56 -7.41
CA ARG A 89 2.94 -4.24 -6.28
C ARG A 89 4.25 -3.56 -5.87
N ASN A 90 5.00 -3.02 -6.83
CA ASN A 90 6.23 -2.29 -6.55
C ASN A 90 5.97 -1.03 -5.70
N GLU A 91 4.90 -0.29 -5.98
CA GLU A 91 4.57 0.90 -5.20
C GLU A 91 4.18 0.59 -3.74
N ALA A 92 3.43 -0.49 -3.49
CA ALA A 92 3.17 -0.97 -2.13
C ALA A 92 4.47 -1.44 -1.44
N SER A 93 5.31 -2.18 -2.17
CA SER A 93 6.60 -2.66 -1.67
C SER A 93 7.55 -1.53 -1.28
N LYS A 94 7.63 -0.44 -2.06
CA LYS A 94 8.42 0.76 -1.71
C LYS A 94 7.99 1.36 -0.37
N ALA A 95 6.69 1.44 -0.10
CA ALA A 95 6.18 1.94 1.17
C ALA A 95 6.55 1.01 2.34
N TYR A 96 6.47 -0.32 2.15
CA TYR A 96 6.95 -1.29 3.15
C TYR A 96 8.47 -1.22 3.38
N HIS A 97 9.26 -1.00 2.33
CA HIS A 97 10.71 -0.77 2.49
C HIS A 97 10.99 0.50 3.30
N ALA A 98 10.17 1.54 3.19
CA ALA A 98 10.28 2.73 4.02
C ALA A 98 9.96 2.43 5.50
N VAL A 99 8.98 1.57 5.81
CA VAL A 99 8.73 1.04 7.16
C VAL A 99 9.99 0.35 7.70
N ALA A 100 10.56 -0.58 6.92
CA ALA A 100 11.75 -1.32 7.32
C ALA A 100 12.96 -0.40 7.54
N ASN A 101 13.09 0.67 6.77
CA ASN A 101 14.13 1.69 6.98
C ASN A 101 13.93 2.44 8.30
N CYS A 102 12.70 2.76 8.70
CA CYS A 102 12.43 3.32 10.02
C CYS A 102 12.80 2.34 11.13
N ASP A 103 12.42 1.06 11.00
CA ASP A 103 12.77 0.01 11.97
C ASP A 103 14.29 -0.15 12.11
N LYS A 104 15.05 -0.07 11.02
CA LYS A 104 16.52 -0.06 11.05
C LYS A 104 17.08 1.08 11.89
N TRP A 105 16.56 2.30 11.74
CA TRP A 105 17.02 3.45 12.54
C TRP A 105 16.61 3.34 13.99
N ARG A 106 15.40 2.83 14.26
CA ARG A 106 14.91 2.57 15.61
C ARG A 106 15.81 1.59 16.36
N SER A 107 16.10 0.44 15.75
CA SER A 107 17.00 -0.56 16.34
C SER A 107 18.40 -0.01 16.60
N LYS A 108 18.94 0.81 15.69
CA LYS A 108 20.24 1.47 15.89
C LYS A 108 20.25 2.46 17.06
N LYS A 109 19.11 3.07 17.37
CA LYS A 109 18.97 4.06 18.45
C LYS A 109 18.56 3.44 19.79
N GLY A 110 18.10 2.19 19.78
CA GLY A 110 17.64 1.49 20.99
C GLY A 110 16.19 1.85 21.38
N CYS A 111 15.31 1.98 20.39
CA CYS A 111 13.85 2.19 20.58
C CYS A 111 13.00 1.24 19.73
#